data_AF-A0A933HQR7-F1
#
_entry.id   AF-A0A933HQR7-F1
#
_cell.length_a   1.000
_cell.length_b   1.000
_cell.length_c   1.000
_cell.angle_alpha   90.00
_cell.angle_beta   90.00
_cell.angle_gamma   90.00
#
_symmetry.space_group_name_H-M   'P 1'
#
loop_
_entity.id
_entity.type
_entity.pdbx_description
1 polymer ?
#
loop_
_entity_poly.entity_id
_entity_poly.type
_entity_poly.pdbx_seq_one_letter_code
_entity_poly.pdbx_strand_id
1 'polypeptide(L)'
;MIVLELHPELVAELKSEAARRETTLDMLVNDWLREQLWREKHKKIQEEAERFRAQHAELVPRYRGRYIAMREGQVIDDDADLVTLHQRIRAQYGNAPILMTPVTTDPIQTFRVLGARRHKAQA
;
A
#
# COMPACT_ATOMS: atom_id res chain seq x y z
N MET A 1 12.54 -0.19 -22.69
CA MET A 1 13.78 -0.63 -22.03
C MET A 1 14.43 0.60 -21.46
N ILE A 2 14.53 0.71 -20.13
CA ILE A 2 15.21 1.82 -19.45
C ILE A 2 16.53 1.25 -18.95
N VAL A 3 17.64 1.94 -19.23
CA VAL A 3 18.97 1.54 -18.73
C VAL A 3 19.24 2.33 -17.46
N LEU A 4 19.55 1.63 -16.37
CA LEU A 4 19.96 2.20 -15.09
C LEU A 4 21.42 1.84 -14.87
N GLU A 5 22.26 2.85 -14.65
CA GLU A 5 23.65 2.64 -14.27
C GLU A 5 23.74 2.42 -12.76
N LEU A 6 24.37 1.29 -12.36
CA LEU A 6 24.61 0.94 -10.97
C LEU A 6 26.09 1.09 -10.66
N HIS A 7 26.41 1.51 -9.43
CA HIS A 7 27.80 1.61 -8.99
C HIS A 7 28.49 0.23 -9.09
N PRO A 8 29.75 0.14 -9.58
CA PRO A 8 30.42 -1.15 -9.80
C PRO A 8 30.52 -2.03 -8.55
N GLU A 9 30.70 -1.40 -7.38
CA GLU A 9 30.75 -2.08 -6.09
C GLU A 9 29.42 -2.77 -5.76
N LEU A 10 28.30 -2.09 -6.04
CA LEU A 10 26.96 -2.61 -5.82
C LEU A 10 26.66 -3.78 -6.77
N VAL A 11 27.17 -3.73 -8.00
CA VAL A 11 27.01 -4.84 -8.97
C VAL A 11 27.71 -6.11 -8.48
N ALA A 12 28.89 -5.98 -7.88
CA ALA A 12 29.63 -7.13 -7.34
C ALA A 12 28.87 -7.78 -6.16
N GLU A 13 28.33 -6.96 -5.26
CA GLU A 13 27.51 -7.42 -4.14
C GLU A 13 26.22 -8.09 -4.61
N LEU A 14 25.49 -7.45 -5.53
CA LEU A 14 24.24 -7.98 -6.08
C LEU A 14 24.44 -9.30 -6.85
N LYS A 15 25.55 -9.45 -7.59
CA LYS A 15 25.89 -10.72 -8.25
C LYS A 15 26.13 -11.83 -7.25
N SER A 16 26.81 -11.53 -6.15
CA SER A 16 27.12 -12.48 -5.09
C SER A 16 25.84 -12.94 -4.38
N GLU A 17 24.93 -12.00 -4.11
CA GLU A 17 23.63 -12.31 -3.50
C GLU A 17 22.68 -13.03 -4.47
N ALA A 18 22.71 -12.70 -5.76
CA ALA A 18 21.93 -13.41 -6.78
C ALA A 18 22.38 -14.88 -6.91
N ALA A 19 23.70 -15.12 -6.91
CA ALA A 19 24.26 -16.47 -6.90
C ALA A 19 23.86 -17.25 -5.64
N ARG A 20 23.88 -16.61 -4.47
CA ARG A 20 23.45 -17.21 -3.21
C ARG A 20 21.97 -17.61 -3.20
N ARG A 21 21.12 -16.83 -3.87
CA ARG A 21 19.67 -17.05 -3.96
C ARG A 21 19.23 -17.85 -5.19
N GLU A 22 20.18 -18.35 -5.97
CA GLU A 22 19.92 -19.09 -7.22
C GLU A 22 18.99 -18.32 -8.18
N THR A 23 19.17 -16.99 -8.25
CA THR A 23 18.38 -16.10 -9.10
C THR A 23 19.25 -15.30 -10.05
N THR A 24 18.64 -14.62 -11.01
CA THR A 24 19.35 -13.71 -11.91
C THR A 24 19.49 -12.32 -11.28
N LEU A 25 20.53 -11.59 -11.68
CA LEU A 25 20.74 -10.21 -11.23
C LEU A 25 19.53 -9.32 -11.53
N ASP A 26 18.94 -9.46 -12.72
CA ASP A 26 17.76 -8.69 -13.14
C ASP A 26 16.55 -8.98 -12.23
N MET A 27 16.24 -10.26 -12.00
CA MET A 27 15.13 -10.64 -11.12
C MET A 27 15.33 -10.15 -9.69
N LEU A 28 16.53 -10.32 -9.13
CA LEU A 28 16.86 -9.85 -7.79
C LEU A 28 16.64 -8.34 -7.65
N VAL A 29 17.20 -7.56 -8.58
CA VAL A 29 17.11 -6.10 -8.55
C VAL A 29 15.66 -5.64 -8.68
N ASN A 30 14.92 -6.20 -9.64
CA ASN A 30 13.52 -5.85 -9.85
C ASN A 30 12.64 -6.20 -8.63
N ASP A 31 12.84 -7.36 -8.02
CA ASP A 31 12.10 -7.78 -6.83
C ASP A 31 12.42 -6.91 -5.62
N TRP A 32 13.70 -6.62 -5.39
CA TRP A 32 14.10 -5.72 -4.31
C TRP A 32 13.57 -4.30 -4.51
N LEU A 33 13.64 -3.74 -5.73
CA LEU A 33 13.08 -2.42 -6.02
C LEU A 33 11.57 -2.40 -5.78
N ARG A 34 10.85 -3.45 -6.21
CA ARG A 34 9.41 -3.59 -5.94
C ARG A 34 9.14 -3.59 -4.44
N GLU A 35 9.91 -4.36 -3.68
CA GLU A 35 9.77 -4.48 -2.23
C GLU A 35 10.07 -3.17 -1.51
N GLN A 36 11.12 -2.44 -1.92
CA GLN A 36 11.43 -1.12 -1.37
C GLN A 36 10.33 -0.10 -1.65
N LEU A 37 9.83 -0.03 -2.89
CA LEU A 37 8.72 0.85 -3.24
C LEU A 37 7.45 0.49 -2.46
N TRP A 38 7.22 -0.81 -2.23
CA TRP A 38 6.10 -1.28 -1.41
C TRP A 38 6.26 -0.85 0.05
N ARG A 39 7.46 -0.99 0.64
CA ARG A 39 7.78 -0.54 2.01
C ARG A 39 7.52 0.95 2.20
N GLU A 40 8.02 1.78 1.29
CA GLU A 40 7.82 3.23 1.34
C GLU A 40 6.34 3.63 1.26
N LYS A 41 5.59 2.97 0.37
CA LYS A 41 4.13 3.18 0.29
C LYS A 41 3.42 2.76 1.58
N HIS A 42 3.80 1.62 2.16
CA HIS A 42 3.21 1.13 3.40
C HIS A 42 3.50 2.07 4.56
N LYS A 43 4.72 2.57 4.68
CA LYS A 43 5.09 3.56 5.69
C LYS A 43 4.20 4.80 5.62
N LYS A 44 4.00 5.36 4.43
CA LYS A 44 3.10 6.51 4.23
C LYS A 44 1.67 6.20 4.65
N ILE A 45 1.12 5.03 4.27
CA ILE A 45 -0.23 4.64 4.68
C ILE A 45 -0.35 4.50 6.21
N GLN A 46 0.69 3.99 6.89
CA GLN A 46 0.71 3.90 8.36
C GLN A 46 0.72 5.28 9.02
N GLU A 47 1.54 6.21 8.50
CA GLU A 47 1.57 7.60 8.98
C GLU A 47 0.20 8.28 8.79
N GLU A 48 -0.47 8.08 7.65
CA GLU A 48 -1.84 8.55 7.44
C GLU A 48 -2.82 7.89 8.42
N ALA A 49 -2.70 6.58 8.68
CA ALA A 49 -3.57 5.89 9.63
C ALA A 49 -3.41 6.43 11.07
N GLU A 50 -2.20 6.81 11.47
CA GLU A 50 -1.95 7.50 12.74
C GLU A 50 -2.63 8.88 12.79
N ARG A 51 -2.52 9.66 11.72
CA ARG A 51 -3.21 10.96 11.61
C ARG A 51 -4.73 10.80 11.66
N PHE A 52 -5.27 9.78 10.98
CA PHE A 52 -6.69 9.49 11.00
C PHE A 52 -7.16 9.15 12.42
N ARG A 53 -6.40 8.32 13.15
CA ARG A 53 -6.70 8.00 14.55
C ARG A 53 -6.67 9.24 15.45
N ALA A 54 -5.72 10.15 15.24
CA ALA A 54 -5.65 11.41 15.98
C ALA A 54 -6.84 12.34 15.67
N GLN A 55 -7.27 12.41 14.41
CA GLN A 55 -8.37 13.26 13.94
C GLN A 55 -9.75 12.57 14.03
N HIS A 56 -9.81 11.33 14.50
CA HIS A 56 -11.01 10.49 14.44
C HIS A 56 -12.22 11.15 15.13
N ALA A 57 -12.00 11.76 16.31
CA ALA A 57 -13.04 12.43 17.06
C ALA A 57 -13.71 13.58 16.29
N GLU A 58 -12.97 14.25 15.41
CA GLU A 58 -13.45 15.35 14.57
C GLU A 58 -14.11 14.85 13.28
N LEU A 59 -13.64 13.73 12.74
CA LEU A 59 -14.14 13.13 11.51
C LEU A 59 -15.45 12.36 11.71
N VAL A 60 -15.65 11.76 12.89
CA VAL A 60 -16.86 10.97 13.21
C VAL A 60 -18.14 11.77 13.01
N PRO A 61 -18.33 12.98 13.56
CA PRO A 61 -19.57 13.75 13.36
C PRO A 61 -19.89 14.04 11.88
N ARG A 62 -18.87 14.11 11.02
CA ARG A 62 -19.01 14.57 9.63
C ARG A 62 -19.14 13.43 8.62
N TYR A 63 -18.48 12.29 8.88
CA TYR A 63 -18.37 11.19 7.91
C TYR A 63 -18.83 9.83 8.46
N ARG A 64 -19.55 9.82 9.60
CA ARG A 64 -20.04 8.57 10.23
C ARG A 64 -20.71 7.63 9.22
N GLY A 65 -20.22 6.40 9.15
CA GLY A 65 -20.79 5.35 8.28
C GLY A 65 -20.41 5.48 6.81
N ARG A 66 -19.52 6.41 6.45
CA ARG A 66 -18.95 6.58 5.11
C ARG A 66 -17.47 6.20 5.12
N TYR A 67 -16.95 5.90 3.93
CA TYR A 67 -15.53 5.75 3.65
C TYR A 67 -14.95 7.10 3.31
N ILE A 68 -13.79 7.41 3.88
CA ILE A 68 -13.01 8.60 3.53
C ILE A 68 -11.72 8.17 2.84
N ALA A 69 -11.28 8.98 1.89
CA ALA A 69 -9.95 8.95 1.33
C ALA A 69 -9.15 10.09 1.98
N MET A 70 -8.03 9.75 2.60
CA MET A 70 -7.17 10.70 3.30
C MET A 70 -5.75 10.67 2.74
N ARG A 71 -5.18 11.86 2.56
CA ARG A 71 -3.80 12.06 2.14
C ARG A 71 -3.23 13.29 2.83
N GLU A 72 -2.01 13.17 3.33
CA GLU A 72 -1.29 14.23 4.04
C GLU A 72 -2.09 14.79 5.23
N GLY A 73 -2.92 13.96 5.87
CA GLY A 73 -3.80 14.34 6.98
C GLY A 73 -5.03 15.16 6.58
N GLN A 74 -5.40 15.19 5.30
CA GLN A 74 -6.61 15.84 4.79
C GLN A 74 -7.53 14.85 4.08
N VAL A 75 -8.84 14.96 4.31
CA VAL A 75 -9.85 14.20 3.56
C VAL A 75 -9.97 14.80 2.17
N ILE A 76 -9.66 14.01 1.15
CA ILE A 76 -9.67 14.44 -0.27
C ILE A 76 -10.95 14.01 -1.00
N ASP A 77 -11.61 12.94 -0.54
CA ASP A 77 -12.88 12.44 -1.08
C ASP A 77 -13.56 11.55 -0.02
N ASP A 78 -14.86 11.35 -0.12
CA ASP A 78 -15.63 10.46 0.72
C ASP A 78 -16.81 9.81 -0.05
N ASP A 79 -17.18 8.59 0.33
CA ASP A 79 -18.32 7.90 -0.26
C ASP A 79 -18.97 6.91 0.71
N ALA A 80 -20.21 6.54 0.49
CA ALA A 80 -20.84 5.43 1.21
C ALA A 80 -20.32 4.06 0.73
N ASP A 81 -19.86 3.97 -0.52
CA ASP A 81 -19.31 2.74 -1.11
C ASP A 81 -17.80 2.83 -1.35
N LEU A 82 -17.05 1.90 -0.74
CA LEU A 82 -15.61 1.79 -0.88
C LEU A 82 -15.18 1.55 -2.34
N VAL A 83 -15.95 0.77 -3.11
CA VAL A 83 -15.58 0.43 -4.49
C VAL A 83 -15.65 1.67 -5.37
N THR A 84 -16.73 2.44 -5.23
CA THR A 84 -16.92 3.71 -5.95
C THR A 84 -15.85 4.73 -5.57
N LEU A 85 -15.56 4.89 -4.28
CA LEU A 85 -14.45 5.76 -3.81
C LEU A 85 -13.11 5.31 -4.39
N HIS A 86 -12.84 4.00 -4.41
CA HIS A 86 -11.57 3.45 -4.88
C HIS A 86 -11.37 3.73 -6.36
N GLN A 87 -12.41 3.55 -7.18
CA GLN A 87 -12.34 3.85 -8.60
C GLN A 87 -12.03 5.32 -8.87
N ARG A 88 -12.71 6.26 -8.17
CA ARG A 88 -12.45 7.70 -8.32
C ARG A 88 -11.02 8.08 -7.93
N ILE A 89 -10.58 7.60 -6.77
CA ILE A 89 -9.23 7.87 -6.28
C ILE A 89 -8.17 7.30 -7.23
N ARG A 90 -8.38 6.11 -7.80
CA ARG A 90 -7.45 5.54 -8.77
C ARG A 90 -7.46 6.26 -10.11
N ALA A 91 -8.61 6.76 -10.56
CA ALA A 91 -8.69 7.57 -11.76
C ALA A 91 -7.95 8.91 -11.59
N GLN A 92 -8.04 9.55 -10.42
CA GLN A 92 -7.50 10.87 -10.18
C GLN A 92 -6.04 10.87 -9.69
N TYR A 93 -5.67 9.92 -8.83
CA TYR A 93 -4.36 9.88 -8.14
C TYR A 93 -3.51 8.65 -8.50
N GLY A 94 -4.03 7.77 -9.37
CA GLY A 94 -3.28 6.62 -9.87
C GLY A 94 -2.82 5.66 -8.78
N ASN A 95 -1.51 5.43 -8.69
CA ASN A 95 -0.90 4.47 -7.77
C ASN A 95 -0.31 5.09 -6.50
N ALA A 96 -0.78 6.29 -6.14
CA ALA A 96 -0.40 7.00 -4.93
C ALA A 96 -0.85 6.26 -3.65
N PRO A 97 -0.05 6.32 -2.57
CA PRO A 97 -0.44 5.78 -1.27
C PRO A 97 -1.45 6.73 -0.61
N ILE A 98 -2.73 6.42 -0.73
CA ILE A 98 -3.85 7.16 -0.14
C ILE A 98 -4.55 6.22 0.85
N LEU A 99 -4.76 6.69 2.07
CA LEU A 99 -5.51 5.93 3.06
C LEU A 99 -6.97 5.94 2.69
N MET A 100 -7.59 4.78 2.60
CA MET A 100 -9.03 4.63 2.44
C MET A 100 -9.56 3.85 3.63
N THR A 101 -10.38 4.49 4.45
CA THR A 101 -10.87 3.88 5.70
C THR A 101 -12.32 4.30 5.95
N PRO A 102 -13.17 3.39 6.43
CA PRO A 102 -14.48 3.77 6.95
C PRO A 102 -14.33 4.55 8.25
N VAL A 103 -15.25 5.50 8.46
CA VAL A 103 -15.36 6.27 9.70
C VAL A 103 -16.46 5.62 10.54
N THR A 104 -16.05 4.73 11.43
CA THR A 104 -16.93 4.02 12.38
C THR A 104 -16.83 4.63 13.77
N THR A 105 -17.72 4.24 14.68
CA THR A 105 -17.65 4.70 16.09
C THR A 105 -16.36 4.24 16.77
N ASP A 106 -15.84 3.08 16.39
CA ASP A 106 -14.55 2.57 16.83
C ASP A 106 -13.44 2.92 15.83
N PRO A 107 -12.27 3.41 16.31
CA PRO A 107 -11.13 3.78 15.46
C PRO A 107 -10.31 2.59 14.95
N ILE A 108 -10.57 1.37 15.43
CA ILE A 108 -9.81 0.16 15.09
C ILE A 108 -10.75 -0.84 14.41
N GLN A 109 -10.60 -1.01 13.09
CA GLN A 109 -11.28 -2.10 12.39
C GLN A 109 -10.53 -3.41 12.59
N THR A 110 -11.18 -4.35 13.26
CA THR A 110 -10.71 -5.74 13.34
C THR A 110 -11.12 -6.46 12.05
N PHE A 111 -10.18 -6.60 11.11
CA PHE A 111 -10.41 -7.45 9.93
C PHE A 111 -10.21 -8.92 10.32
N ARG A 112 -11.29 -9.70 10.34
CA ARG A 112 -11.19 -11.17 10.40
C ARG A 112 -10.98 -11.72 8.99
N VAL A 113 -9.74 -12.04 8.65
CA VAL A 113 -9.43 -12.77 7.41
C VAL A 113 -9.88 -14.22 7.60
N LEU A 114 -11.01 -14.58 6.98
CA LEU A 114 -11.45 -15.97 6.88
C LEU A 114 -10.60 -16.65 5.81
N GLY A 115 -9.80 -17.64 6.23
CA GLY A 115 -8.71 -18.26 5.49
C GLY A 115 -8.84 -18.33 3.96
N ALA A 116 -7.78 -17.90 3.27
CA ALA A 116 -7.61 -18.08 1.84
C ALA A 116 -7.74 -19.57 1.47
N ARG A 117 -8.81 -19.95 0.77
CA ARG A 117 -8.93 -21.28 0.20
C ARG A 117 -7.83 -21.46 -0.85
N ARG A 118 -6.79 -22.24 -0.51
CA ARG A 118 -5.86 -22.81 -1.48
C ARG A 118 -6.65 -23.74 -2.41
N HIS A 119 -6.95 -23.30 -3.63
CA HIS A 119 -7.28 -24.22 -4.71
C HIS A 119 -6.00 -24.99 -5.06
N LYS A 120 -5.89 -26.23 -4.56
CA LYS A 120 -4.98 -27.21 -5.16
C LYS A 120 -5.59 -27.61 -6.51
N ALA A 121 -4.98 -27.16 -7.60
CA ALA A 121 -5.21 -27.77 -8.91
C ALA A 121 -4.51 -29.13 -8.92
N GLN A 122 -5.28 -30.16 -9.26
CA GLN A 122 -4.85 -31.55 -9.44
C GLN A 122 -5.03 -31.85 -10.93
N ALA A 123 -3.95 -32.22 -11.61
CA ALA A 123 -3.94 -33.03 -12.83
C ALA A 123 -2.52 -33.52 -13.06
#